data_AF-A0A099KJA6-F1
#
_entry.id   AF-A0A099KJA6-F1
#
_cell.length_a   1.000
_cell.length_b   1.000
_cell.length_c   1.000
_cell.angle_alpha   90.00
_cell.angle_beta   90.00
_cell.angle_gamma   90.00
#
_symmetry.space_group_name_H-M   'P 1'
#
loop_
_entity.id
_entity.type
_entity.pdbx_description
1 polymer ?
#
loop_
_entity_poly.entity_id
_entity_poly.type
_entity_poly.pdbx_seq_one_letter_code
_entity_poly.pdbx_strand_id
1 'polypeptide(L)'
;MPQAAIRQEEDDEFLSKATEQQQDISPQGAEEALVSVNAAPAEAIKKEPYYHYTVDTKDPDPWLIMHRTKIIIVIILLAVAVTGSILYKDFQLDEQTKAIVAAPQLNDLYYVDFRVIKNNLRPTEKFRMAKVSDITGNVVTINFSSYFYLQEHELNEAIRYAQLRFEKFFQEKRHNYTMVELQSLVASGAIVLARRPEGNMLDGNVVVPDSHFKSSSIFIPGKKENLAGLEYLKFAKMNEKATLALTKFQESAELGFAQGQVNLAQMYLNGTAVEKDLQKSLEWFKKASIQAYEPAILKYAIVCQQVDGCNIAEFYQELVQAGVNIEFTKQADIRATTKAFERALEEAKVKT
;
A
#
# COMPACT_ATOMS: atom_id res chain seq x y z
N MET A 1 -17.69 27.67 21.85
CA MET A 1 -19.16 27.71 21.97
C MET A 1 -19.69 28.74 20.98
N PRO A 2 -20.65 28.36 20.13
CA PRO A 2 -21.81 29.20 19.87
C PRO A 2 -23.14 28.43 20.06
N GLN A 3 -24.21 29.20 20.27
CA GLN A 3 -25.56 28.79 20.67
C GLN A 3 -26.46 28.37 19.49
N ALA A 4 -27.27 27.35 19.77
CA ALA A 4 -28.69 27.13 19.48
C ALA A 4 -29.32 27.64 18.16
N ALA A 5 -29.90 26.69 17.42
CA ALA A 5 -31.16 26.89 16.71
C ALA A 5 -32.04 25.63 16.89
N ILE A 6 -33.24 25.83 17.40
CA ILE A 6 -34.28 24.83 17.69
C ILE A 6 -34.95 24.41 16.37
N ARG A 7 -35.25 23.13 16.18
CA ARG A 7 -36.22 22.65 15.18
C ARG A 7 -37.14 21.61 15.80
N GLN A 8 -38.43 21.82 15.61
CA GLN A 8 -39.53 20.94 16.02
C GLN A 8 -39.54 19.65 15.20
N GLU A 9 -39.93 18.56 15.85
CA GLU A 9 -40.19 17.24 15.27
C GLU A 9 -41.50 17.24 14.48
N GLU A 10 -41.50 16.59 13.31
CA GLU A 10 -42.67 15.92 12.73
C GLU A 10 -42.22 14.82 11.74
N ASP A 11 -42.70 13.61 12.04
CA ASP A 11 -43.09 12.46 11.21
C ASP A 11 -42.05 11.65 10.39
N ASP A 12 -41.62 10.52 10.98
CA ASP A 12 -41.07 9.34 10.29
C ASP A 12 -42.11 8.21 10.23
N GLU A 13 -42.33 7.73 9.00
CA GLU A 13 -43.28 6.69 8.61
C GLU A 13 -42.68 5.27 8.82
N PHE A 14 -43.51 4.36 9.34
CA PHE A 14 -43.17 3.04 9.86
C PHE A 14 -42.86 1.97 8.79
N LEU A 15 -41.82 1.16 9.03
CA LEU A 15 -41.67 -0.21 8.49
C LEU A 15 -41.76 -1.21 9.64
N SER A 16 -42.72 -2.15 9.60
CA SER A 16 -42.93 -3.19 10.61
C SER A 16 -42.39 -4.56 10.18
N LYS A 17 -41.78 -5.25 11.15
CA LYS A 17 -41.12 -6.56 11.05
C LYS A 17 -42.13 -7.71 10.97
N ALA A 18 -41.84 -8.72 10.15
CA ALA A 18 -42.52 -10.02 10.14
C ALA A 18 -42.04 -10.91 11.30
N THR A 19 -42.97 -11.68 11.89
CA THR A 19 -42.69 -12.74 12.88
C THR A 19 -43.24 -14.05 12.33
N GLU A 20 -42.41 -15.10 12.28
CA GLU A 20 -42.78 -16.47 11.93
C GLU A 20 -43.46 -17.19 13.12
N GLN A 21 -44.49 -17.98 12.84
CA GLN A 21 -44.83 -19.16 13.65
C GLN A 21 -45.24 -20.33 12.75
N GLN A 22 -44.47 -21.41 12.85
CA GLN A 22 -44.75 -22.73 12.27
C GLN A 22 -45.91 -23.41 13.01
N GLN A 23 -46.79 -24.10 12.28
CA GLN A 23 -47.77 -25.01 12.87
C GLN A 23 -47.72 -26.38 12.20
N ASP A 24 -47.56 -27.37 13.06
CA ASP A 24 -47.34 -28.79 12.83
C ASP A 24 -48.63 -29.49 12.38
N ILE A 25 -48.51 -30.49 11.50
CA ILE A 25 -49.66 -31.23 10.96
C ILE A 25 -49.68 -32.64 11.57
N SER A 26 -50.82 -33.03 12.15
CA SER A 26 -51.09 -34.42 12.58
C SER A 26 -52.48 -34.88 12.12
N PRO A 27 -52.67 -36.17 11.78
CA PRO A 27 -53.72 -36.62 10.86
C PRO A 27 -54.87 -37.26 11.62
N GLN A 28 -55.97 -36.52 11.86
CA GLN A 28 -57.26 -37.08 12.29
C GLN A 28 -58.34 -36.01 12.11
N GLY A 29 -59.37 -36.33 11.33
CA GLY A 29 -60.46 -35.40 10.98
C GLY A 29 -60.66 -35.21 9.47
N ALA A 30 -60.23 -36.18 8.66
CA ALA A 30 -60.85 -36.40 7.36
C ALA A 30 -62.16 -37.15 7.60
N GLU A 31 -63.27 -36.51 7.23
CA GLU A 31 -64.69 -36.93 7.27
C GLU A 31 -65.51 -36.01 8.16
N GLU A 32 -66.61 -35.49 7.58
CA GLU A 32 -67.61 -34.57 8.16
C GLU A 32 -67.44 -33.08 7.84
N ALA A 33 -67.71 -32.72 6.58
CA ALA A 33 -68.54 -31.56 6.24
C ALA A 33 -68.91 -31.59 4.73
N LEU A 34 -69.58 -32.66 4.30
CA LEU A 34 -70.55 -32.52 3.23
C LEU A 34 -71.68 -31.64 3.77
N VAL A 35 -71.94 -30.48 3.17
CA VAL A 35 -73.29 -30.02 2.78
C VAL A 35 -73.24 -28.56 2.30
N SER A 36 -73.71 -28.41 1.07
CA SER A 36 -74.33 -27.25 0.41
C SER A 36 -73.67 -25.88 0.57
N VAL A 37 -73.00 -25.44 -0.49
CA VAL A 37 -73.12 -24.05 -0.94
C VAL A 37 -73.74 -24.09 -2.33
N ASN A 38 -74.93 -23.48 -2.41
CA ASN A 38 -75.76 -23.38 -3.61
C ASN A 38 -74.97 -22.86 -4.81
N ALA A 39 -75.18 -23.51 -5.95
CA ALA A 39 -74.71 -23.07 -7.24
C ALA A 39 -75.34 -21.71 -7.60
N ALA A 40 -74.51 -20.66 -7.64
CA ALA A 40 -74.82 -19.45 -8.39
C ALA A 40 -74.74 -19.79 -9.90
N PRO A 41 -75.61 -19.21 -10.75
CA PRO A 41 -75.62 -19.53 -12.17
C PRO A 41 -74.29 -19.12 -12.80
N ALA A 42 -73.78 -19.99 -13.66
CA ALA A 42 -72.53 -19.80 -14.39
C ALA A 42 -72.61 -18.52 -15.24
N GLU A 43 -72.18 -17.39 -14.69
CA GLU A 43 -71.69 -16.29 -15.50
C GLU A 43 -70.49 -16.82 -16.28
N ALA A 44 -70.60 -16.76 -17.60
CA ALA A 44 -69.59 -17.21 -18.53
C ALA A 44 -68.29 -16.47 -18.26
N ILE A 45 -67.41 -17.10 -17.48
CA ILE A 45 -66.00 -16.72 -17.40
C ILE A 45 -65.47 -16.90 -18.82
N LYS A 46 -65.36 -15.78 -19.56
CA LYS A 46 -64.55 -15.72 -20.77
C LYS A 46 -63.15 -16.15 -20.33
N LYS A 47 -62.80 -17.40 -20.59
CA LYS A 47 -61.41 -17.85 -20.51
C LYS A 47 -60.66 -17.04 -21.55
N GLU A 48 -59.95 -16.01 -21.10
CA GLU A 48 -58.97 -15.34 -21.93
C GLU A 48 -58.01 -16.43 -22.44
N PRO A 49 -57.70 -16.46 -23.74
CA PRO A 49 -56.81 -17.46 -24.27
C PRO A 49 -55.44 -17.29 -23.61
N TYR A 50 -55.08 -18.22 -22.72
CA TYR A 50 -53.72 -18.34 -22.24
C TYR A 50 -52.86 -18.70 -23.45
N TYR A 51 -52.04 -17.76 -23.92
CA TYR A 51 -51.08 -18.00 -24.98
C TYR A 51 -50.06 -19.02 -24.48
N HIS A 52 -50.14 -20.26 -24.96
CA HIS A 52 -49.02 -21.19 -24.88
C HIS A 52 -48.04 -20.81 -25.99
N TYR A 53 -46.99 -20.07 -25.64
CA TYR A 53 -45.82 -19.91 -26.49
C TYR A 53 -45.04 -21.23 -26.48
N THR A 54 -45.33 -22.11 -27.43
CA THR A 54 -44.38 -23.18 -27.77
C THR A 54 -43.25 -22.51 -28.56
N VAL A 55 -42.10 -22.32 -27.92
CA VAL A 55 -40.88 -21.87 -28.62
C VAL A 55 -40.49 -22.98 -29.59
N ASP A 56 -40.91 -22.88 -30.85
CA ASP A 56 -40.49 -23.80 -31.89
C ASP A 56 -39.01 -23.54 -32.19
N THR A 57 -38.14 -24.39 -31.63
CA THR A 57 -36.69 -24.29 -31.84
C THR A 57 -36.26 -24.48 -33.31
N LYS A 58 -37.18 -24.92 -34.20
CA LYS A 58 -36.90 -25.12 -35.62
C LYS A 58 -37.30 -23.95 -36.52
N ASP A 59 -38.02 -22.94 -36.00
CA ASP A 59 -38.43 -21.77 -36.78
C ASP A 59 -37.83 -20.49 -36.16
N PRO A 60 -36.66 -20.02 -36.64
CA PRO A 60 -36.05 -18.81 -36.11
C PRO A 60 -36.91 -17.59 -36.42
N ASP A 61 -37.08 -16.70 -35.45
CA ASP A 61 -37.86 -15.46 -35.59
C ASP A 61 -37.48 -14.73 -36.91
N PRO A 62 -38.44 -14.45 -37.82
CA PRO A 62 -38.18 -13.81 -39.10
C PRO A 62 -37.40 -12.49 -38.98
N TRP A 63 -37.59 -11.76 -37.89
CA TRP A 63 -36.85 -10.52 -37.61
C TRP A 63 -35.36 -10.78 -37.37
N LEU A 64 -35.05 -11.82 -36.57
CA LEU A 64 -33.67 -12.22 -36.30
C LEU A 64 -32.96 -12.71 -37.57
N ILE A 65 -33.68 -13.37 -38.50
CA ILE A 65 -33.12 -13.80 -39.79
C ILE A 65 -32.79 -12.57 -40.65
N MET A 66 -33.72 -11.62 -40.77
CA MET A 66 -33.56 -10.42 -41.59
C MET A 66 -32.44 -9.49 -41.08
N HIS A 67 -32.25 -9.43 -39.77
CA HIS A 67 -31.24 -8.59 -39.13
C HIS A 67 -30.00 -9.36 -38.67
N ARG A 68 -29.90 -10.67 -38.93
CA ARG A 68 -28.84 -11.56 -38.43
C ARG A 68 -27.44 -10.98 -38.63
N THR A 69 -27.14 -10.53 -39.85
CA THR A 69 -25.82 -9.97 -40.19
C THR A 69 -25.56 -8.65 -39.47
N LYS A 70 -26.57 -7.77 -39.36
CA LYS A 70 -26.48 -6.50 -38.64
C LYS A 70 -26.26 -6.71 -37.14
N ILE A 71 -26.96 -7.67 -36.53
CA ILE A 71 -26.80 -8.03 -35.12
C ILE A 71 -25.39 -8.59 -34.86
N ILE A 72 -24.91 -9.49 -35.73
CA ILE A 72 -23.55 -10.03 -35.63
C ILE A 72 -22.51 -8.90 -35.72
N ILE A 73 -22.67 -7.97 -36.67
CA ILE A 73 -21.76 -6.82 -36.82
C ILE A 73 -21.77 -5.94 -35.55
N VAL A 74 -22.95 -5.67 -34.98
CA VAL A 74 -23.06 -4.88 -33.74
C VAL A 74 -22.38 -5.59 -32.57
N ILE A 75 -22.58 -6.91 -32.42
CA ILE A 75 -21.92 -7.69 -31.35
C ILE A 75 -20.40 -7.67 -31.52
N ILE A 76 -19.89 -7.81 -32.76
CA ILE A 76 -18.46 -7.74 -33.04
C ILE A 76 -17.91 -6.34 -32.71
N LEU A 77 -18.60 -5.27 -33.12
CA LEU A 77 -18.21 -3.90 -32.80
C LEU A 77 -18.19 -3.65 -31.28
N LEU A 78 -19.18 -4.17 -30.55
CA LEU A 78 -19.21 -4.09 -29.08
C LEU A 78 -18.04 -4.88 -28.46
N ALA A 79 -17.76 -6.08 -28.92
CA ALA A 79 -16.64 -6.89 -28.43
C ALA A 79 -15.28 -6.21 -28.69
N VAL A 80 -15.10 -5.61 -29.86
CA VAL A 80 -13.90 -4.82 -30.21
C VAL A 80 -13.79 -3.58 -29.32
N ALA A 81 -14.89 -2.84 -29.10
CA ALA A 81 -14.90 -1.68 -28.23
C ALA A 81 -14.56 -2.03 -26.77
N VAL A 82 -15.13 -3.11 -26.24
CA VAL A 82 -14.84 -3.59 -24.88
C VAL A 82 -13.38 -4.04 -24.77
N THR A 83 -12.89 -4.85 -25.72
CA THR A 83 -11.50 -5.31 -25.72
C THR A 83 -10.53 -4.15 -25.85
N GLY A 84 -10.81 -3.20 -26.75
CA GLY A 84 -10.03 -1.97 -26.90
C GLY A 84 -10.03 -1.12 -25.63
N SER A 85 -11.15 -1.04 -24.90
CA SER A 85 -11.22 -0.35 -23.62
C SER A 85 -10.38 -1.02 -22.53
N ILE A 86 -10.38 -2.36 -22.46
CA ILE A 86 -9.55 -3.11 -21.51
C ILE A 86 -8.07 -2.89 -21.82
N LEU A 87 -7.65 -3.11 -23.07
CA LEU A 87 -6.26 -2.92 -23.49
C LEU A 87 -5.78 -1.48 -23.27
N TYR A 88 -6.64 -0.49 -23.51
CA TYR A 88 -6.33 0.90 -23.23
C TYR A 88 -6.11 1.14 -21.73
N LYS A 89 -6.94 0.57 -20.86
CA LYS A 89 -6.75 0.67 -19.41
C LYS A 89 -5.45 0.00 -18.97
N ASP A 90 -5.15 -1.19 -19.47
CA ASP A 90 -3.93 -1.92 -19.14
C ASP A 90 -2.68 -1.15 -19.57
N PHE A 91 -2.71 -0.57 -20.78
CA PHE A 91 -1.64 0.30 -21.27
C PHE A 91 -1.43 1.53 -20.37
N GLN A 92 -2.51 2.20 -19.97
CA GLN A 92 -2.43 3.36 -19.08
C GLN A 92 -1.87 2.98 -17.71
N LEU A 93 -2.23 1.79 -17.21
CA LEU A 93 -1.77 1.27 -15.93
C LEU A 93 -0.28 0.90 -15.96
N ASP A 94 0.19 0.34 -17.06
CA ASP A 94 1.61 0.04 -17.30
C ASP A 94 2.45 1.33 -17.36
N GLU A 95 2.00 2.34 -18.12
CA GLU A 95 2.67 3.64 -18.17
C GLU A 95 2.66 4.35 -16.81
N GLN A 96 1.55 4.28 -16.07
CA GLN A 96 1.48 4.78 -14.70
C GLN A 96 2.47 4.05 -13.78
N THR A 97 2.58 2.72 -13.92
CA THR A 97 3.50 1.90 -13.13
C THR A 97 4.95 2.30 -13.38
N LYS A 98 5.34 2.43 -14.65
CA LYS A 98 6.69 2.92 -15.02
C LYS A 98 6.95 4.31 -14.48
N ALA A 99 5.99 5.23 -14.55
CA ALA A 99 6.14 6.58 -14.05
C ALA A 99 6.32 6.63 -12.51
N ILE A 100 5.56 5.82 -11.77
CA ILE A 100 5.70 5.72 -10.31
C ILE A 100 7.07 5.13 -9.93
N VAL A 101 7.49 4.06 -10.61
CA VAL A 101 8.77 3.41 -10.33
C VAL A 101 9.97 4.27 -10.77
N ALA A 102 9.84 5.07 -11.82
CA ALA A 102 10.90 5.99 -12.27
C ALA A 102 11.16 7.13 -11.27
N ALA A 103 10.15 7.54 -10.50
CA ALA A 103 10.24 8.58 -9.48
C ALA A 103 9.55 8.10 -8.19
N PRO A 104 10.17 7.15 -7.46
CA PRO A 104 9.54 6.51 -6.30
C PRO A 104 9.35 7.52 -5.16
N GLN A 105 8.26 7.33 -4.42
CA GLN A 105 7.92 8.12 -3.24
C GLN A 105 7.72 7.19 -2.04
N LEU A 106 7.88 7.75 -0.86
CA LEU A 106 7.62 7.03 0.38
C LEU A 106 6.17 6.51 0.39
N ASN A 107 5.98 5.27 0.83
CA ASN A 107 4.70 4.55 0.86
C ASN A 107 4.12 4.16 -0.51
N ASP A 108 4.85 4.33 -1.62
CA ASP A 108 4.46 3.68 -2.87
C ASP A 108 4.35 2.15 -2.67
N LEU A 109 3.32 1.56 -3.26
CA LEU A 109 3.01 0.13 -3.17
C LEU A 109 3.27 -0.54 -4.52
N TYR A 110 3.98 -1.67 -4.50
CA TYR A 110 4.30 -2.46 -5.68
C TYR A 110 3.71 -3.86 -5.56
N TYR A 111 3.12 -4.34 -6.66
CA TYR A 111 2.60 -5.69 -6.78
C TYR A 111 3.69 -6.51 -7.44
N VAL A 112 4.16 -7.51 -6.71
CA VAL A 112 5.38 -8.22 -7.07
C VAL A 112 5.07 -9.67 -7.36
N ASP A 113 5.37 -10.11 -8.57
CA ASP A 113 5.38 -11.52 -8.93
C ASP A 113 6.73 -12.14 -8.54
N PHE A 114 6.70 -12.88 -7.43
CA PHE A 114 7.89 -13.52 -6.88
C PHE A 114 8.43 -14.65 -7.75
N ARG A 115 7.61 -15.20 -8.66
CA ARG A 115 8.02 -16.29 -9.56
C ARG A 115 9.13 -15.86 -10.52
N VAL A 116 9.19 -14.57 -10.84
CA VAL A 116 10.25 -14.00 -11.70
C VAL A 116 11.55 -13.79 -10.92
N ILE A 117 11.44 -13.46 -9.63
CA ILE A 117 12.59 -13.09 -8.79
C ILE A 117 13.30 -14.32 -8.21
N LYS A 118 12.53 -15.32 -7.77
CA LYS A 118 13.07 -16.45 -7.01
C LYS A 118 12.69 -17.78 -7.63
N ASN A 119 13.72 -18.60 -7.84
CA ASN A 119 13.55 -19.99 -8.22
C ASN A 119 13.15 -20.83 -6.99
N ASN A 120 12.29 -21.83 -7.18
CA ASN A 120 11.82 -22.77 -6.15
C ASN A 120 10.93 -22.15 -5.04
N LEU A 121 9.80 -21.56 -5.45
CA LEU A 121 8.73 -21.12 -4.55
C LEU A 121 7.69 -22.21 -4.34
N ARG A 122 6.98 -22.18 -3.21
CA ARG A 122 5.81 -23.05 -3.04
C ARG A 122 4.72 -22.64 -4.04
N PRO A 123 3.84 -23.57 -4.47
CA PRO A 123 2.79 -23.25 -5.46
C PRO A 123 1.86 -22.09 -5.07
N THR A 124 1.69 -21.82 -3.78
CA THR A 124 0.86 -20.73 -3.24
C THR A 124 1.61 -19.41 -3.02
N GLU A 125 2.93 -19.40 -3.19
CA GLU A 125 3.80 -18.26 -2.89
C GLU A 125 4.13 -17.46 -4.16
N LYS A 126 3.09 -16.98 -4.88
CA LYS A 126 3.27 -16.34 -6.18
C LYS A 126 3.43 -14.83 -6.10
N PHE A 127 2.47 -14.14 -5.49
CA PHE A 127 2.43 -12.69 -5.46
C PHE A 127 2.65 -12.15 -4.05
N ARG A 128 3.29 -10.99 -3.95
CA ARG A 128 3.43 -10.23 -2.70
C ARG A 128 3.24 -8.75 -2.97
N MET A 129 2.88 -8.03 -1.92
CA MET A 129 2.96 -6.58 -1.94
C MET A 129 4.35 -6.15 -1.48
N ALA A 130 4.89 -5.09 -2.04
CA ALA A 130 6.05 -4.39 -1.51
C ALA A 130 5.67 -2.94 -1.22
N LYS A 131 6.26 -2.36 -0.18
CA LYS A 131 6.11 -0.95 0.14
C LYS A 131 7.47 -0.29 0.15
N VAL A 132 7.56 0.89 -0.49
CA VAL A 132 8.73 1.77 -0.36
C VAL A 132 8.77 2.32 1.06
N SER A 133 9.75 1.87 1.84
CA SER A 133 9.90 2.24 3.25
C SER A 133 10.92 3.34 3.48
N ASP A 134 11.89 3.48 2.58
CA ASP A 134 12.93 4.48 2.69
C ASP A 134 13.58 4.77 1.33
N ILE A 135 14.01 6.01 1.13
CA ILE A 135 14.73 6.46 -0.07
C ILE A 135 15.96 7.21 0.42
N THR A 136 17.14 6.72 0.03
CA THR A 136 18.43 7.28 0.46
C THR A 136 19.33 7.42 -0.75
N GLY A 137 19.38 8.64 -1.31
CA GLY A 137 20.10 8.91 -2.56
C GLY A 137 19.45 8.16 -3.73
N ASN A 138 20.23 7.32 -4.41
CA ASN A 138 19.78 6.48 -5.53
C ASN A 138 19.30 5.07 -5.11
N VAL A 139 19.25 4.79 -3.81
CA VAL A 139 18.83 3.49 -3.27
C VAL A 139 17.43 3.60 -2.67
N VAL A 140 16.53 2.74 -3.14
CA VAL A 140 15.18 2.54 -2.62
C VAL A 140 15.18 1.31 -1.73
N THR A 141 14.75 1.48 -0.49
CA THR A 141 14.44 0.34 0.38
C THR A 141 12.98 -0.04 0.20
N ILE A 142 12.74 -1.32 -0.10
CA ILE A 142 11.40 -1.91 -0.10
C ILE A 142 11.27 -2.99 0.97
N ASN A 143 10.08 -3.07 1.56
CA ASN A 143 9.70 -4.08 2.51
C ASN A 143 8.56 -4.91 1.91
N PHE A 144 8.74 -6.22 1.83
CA PHE A 144 7.72 -7.12 1.29
C PHE A 144 6.68 -7.48 2.35
N SER A 145 5.46 -7.78 1.90
CA SER A 145 4.37 -8.25 2.76
C SER A 145 4.70 -9.60 3.39
N SER A 146 4.38 -9.80 4.66
CA SER A 146 4.49 -11.09 5.36
C SER A 146 3.63 -12.19 4.73
N TYR A 147 2.62 -11.80 3.94
CA TYR A 147 1.70 -12.69 3.24
C TYR A 147 2.06 -12.84 1.77
N PHE A 148 1.76 -14.02 1.24
CA PHE A 148 1.75 -14.32 -0.19
C PHE A 148 0.32 -14.53 -0.67
N TYR A 149 0.10 -14.25 -1.94
CA TYR A 149 -1.18 -14.38 -2.63
C TYR A 149 -1.04 -15.30 -3.84
N LEU A 150 -2.12 -16.02 -4.16
CA LEU A 150 -2.13 -16.96 -5.27
C LEU A 150 -2.37 -16.26 -6.60
N GLN A 151 -3.19 -15.22 -6.60
CA GLN A 151 -3.55 -14.42 -7.77
C GLN A 151 -3.23 -12.95 -7.52
N GLU A 152 -2.95 -12.22 -8.59
CA GLU A 152 -2.63 -10.79 -8.51
C GLU A 152 -3.79 -9.96 -7.94
N HIS A 153 -5.04 -10.26 -8.35
CA HIS A 153 -6.22 -9.51 -7.91
C HIS A 153 -6.44 -9.56 -6.39
N GLU A 154 -5.98 -10.62 -5.70
CA GLU A 154 -6.06 -10.73 -4.24
C GLU A 154 -5.25 -9.63 -3.52
N LEU A 155 -4.27 -9.00 -4.18
CA LEU A 155 -3.57 -7.84 -3.65
C LEU A 155 -4.49 -6.61 -3.52
N ASN A 156 -5.44 -6.44 -4.45
CA ASN A 156 -6.46 -5.41 -4.33
C ASN A 156 -7.43 -5.73 -3.19
N GLU A 157 -7.74 -7.01 -2.99
CA GLU A 157 -8.57 -7.47 -1.88
C GLU A 157 -7.90 -7.20 -0.53
N ALA A 158 -6.57 -7.35 -0.43
CA ALA A 158 -5.82 -6.98 0.77
C ALA A 158 -5.99 -5.49 1.13
N ILE A 159 -6.05 -4.60 0.13
CA ILE A 159 -6.31 -3.17 0.33
C ILE A 159 -7.78 -2.95 0.72
N ARG A 160 -8.72 -3.57 -0.01
CA ARG A 160 -10.17 -3.45 0.22
C ARG A 160 -10.59 -3.90 1.62
N TYR A 161 -9.98 -4.97 2.13
CA TYR A 161 -10.20 -5.49 3.48
C TYR A 161 -9.25 -4.91 4.53
N ALA A 162 -8.52 -3.85 4.17
CA ALA A 162 -7.67 -3.08 5.05
C ALA A 162 -6.59 -3.90 5.79
N GLN A 163 -6.09 -4.98 5.16
CA GLN A 163 -5.06 -5.85 5.75
C GLN A 163 -3.73 -5.10 5.95
N LEU A 164 -3.46 -4.07 5.14
CA LEU A 164 -2.27 -3.23 5.25
C LEU A 164 -2.21 -2.44 6.57
N ARG A 165 -3.33 -2.35 7.31
CA ARG A 165 -3.39 -1.71 8.63
C ARG A 165 -2.72 -2.52 9.74
N PHE A 166 -2.47 -3.81 9.51
CA PHE A 166 -1.76 -4.63 10.51
C PHE A 166 -0.29 -4.22 10.56
N GLU A 167 0.23 -3.92 11.75
CA GLU A 167 1.61 -3.43 11.95
C GLU A 167 2.67 -4.35 11.31
N LYS A 168 2.45 -5.67 11.34
CA LYS A 168 3.35 -6.68 10.79
C LYS A 168 2.97 -7.16 9.39
N PHE A 169 2.07 -6.46 8.70
CA PHE A 169 1.70 -6.78 7.33
C PHE A 169 2.91 -6.68 6.41
N PHE A 170 3.72 -5.62 6.54
CA PHE A 170 5.03 -5.53 5.89
C PHE A 170 6.11 -6.06 6.83
N GLN A 171 7.01 -6.87 6.30
CA GLN A 171 8.15 -7.39 7.06
C GLN A 171 9.10 -6.27 7.44
N GLU A 172 9.80 -6.39 8.57
CA GLU A 172 10.86 -5.46 8.95
C GLU A 172 12.12 -5.62 8.07
N LYS A 173 12.25 -6.75 7.37
CA LYS A 173 13.40 -7.05 6.50
C LYS A 173 13.49 -6.04 5.35
N ARG A 174 14.59 -5.29 5.31
CA ARG A 174 14.89 -4.30 4.29
C ARG A 174 15.50 -4.96 3.06
N HIS A 175 15.05 -4.54 1.88
CA HIS A 175 15.65 -4.92 0.61
C HIS A 175 16.00 -3.64 -0.15
N ASN A 176 17.29 -3.43 -0.36
CA ASN A 176 17.80 -2.23 -0.99
C ASN A 176 17.98 -2.50 -2.48
N TYR A 177 17.37 -1.65 -3.31
CA TYR A 177 17.50 -1.68 -4.76
C TYR A 177 17.98 -0.32 -5.24
N THR A 178 18.94 -0.31 -6.15
CA THR A 178 19.23 0.89 -6.92
C THR A 178 18.07 1.21 -7.87
N MET A 179 17.98 2.46 -8.34
CA MET A 179 16.95 2.84 -9.32
C MET A 179 17.00 1.96 -10.59
N VAL A 180 18.19 1.58 -11.03
CA VAL A 180 18.39 0.74 -12.22
C VAL A 180 17.84 -0.67 -11.99
N GLU A 181 18.14 -1.27 -10.83
CA GLU A 181 17.60 -2.58 -10.47
C GLU A 181 16.08 -2.55 -10.35
N LEU A 182 15.51 -1.49 -9.76
CA LEU A 182 14.06 -1.34 -9.62
C LEU A 182 13.38 -1.22 -10.98
N GLN A 183 13.97 -0.48 -11.93
CA GLN A 183 13.49 -0.43 -13.31
C GLN A 183 13.62 -1.78 -14.02
N SER A 184 14.70 -2.53 -13.77
CA SER A 184 14.85 -3.89 -14.30
C SER A 184 13.78 -4.84 -13.77
N LEU A 185 13.32 -4.66 -12.53
CA LEU A 185 12.21 -5.46 -11.99
C LEU A 185 10.89 -5.20 -12.72
N VAL A 186 10.62 -3.95 -13.10
CA VAL A 186 9.47 -3.63 -13.96
C VAL A 186 9.64 -4.25 -15.35
N ALA A 187 10.80 -4.06 -15.97
CA ALA A 187 11.08 -4.59 -17.32
C ALA A 187 11.00 -6.13 -17.40
N SER A 188 11.38 -6.82 -16.34
CA SER A 188 11.27 -8.29 -16.25
C SER A 188 9.85 -8.80 -15.97
N GLY A 189 8.90 -7.92 -15.64
CA GLY A 189 7.56 -8.28 -15.18
C GLY A 189 7.49 -8.74 -13.72
N ALA A 190 8.58 -8.57 -12.95
CA ALA A 190 8.59 -8.86 -11.53
C ALA A 190 7.75 -7.85 -10.73
N ILE A 191 7.80 -6.56 -11.08
CA ILE A 191 6.83 -5.56 -10.59
C ILE A 191 5.75 -5.42 -11.66
N VAL A 192 4.55 -5.88 -11.35
CA VAL A 192 3.42 -5.94 -12.29
C VAL A 192 2.62 -4.64 -12.27
N LEU A 193 2.45 -4.05 -11.08
CA LEU A 193 1.65 -2.85 -10.87
C LEU A 193 2.26 -2.01 -9.76
N ALA A 194 2.35 -0.70 -9.95
CA ALA A 194 2.66 0.25 -8.90
C ALA A 194 1.48 1.19 -8.62
N ARG A 195 1.24 1.47 -7.33
CA ARG A 195 0.16 2.30 -6.84
C ARG A 195 0.72 3.30 -5.83
N ARG A 196 0.30 4.56 -5.96
CA ARG A 196 0.69 5.64 -5.05
C ARG A 196 -0.48 6.04 -4.18
N PRO A 197 -0.41 5.87 -2.85
CA PRO A 197 -1.42 6.38 -1.95
C PRO A 197 -1.48 7.92 -1.96
N GLU A 198 -2.68 8.47 -1.80
CA GLU A 198 -2.90 9.88 -1.54
C GLU A 198 -2.95 10.10 -0.02
N GLY A 199 -1.84 10.57 0.53
CA GLY A 199 -1.66 10.61 1.98
C GLY A 199 -1.63 9.19 2.55
N ASN A 200 -2.65 8.84 3.34
CA ASN A 200 -2.77 7.52 3.98
C ASN A 200 -3.83 6.62 3.31
N MET A 201 -4.40 7.05 2.18
CA MET A 201 -5.51 6.36 1.52
C MET A 201 -5.14 5.90 0.11
N LEU A 202 -5.66 4.74 -0.29
CA LEU A 202 -5.63 4.23 -1.65
C LEU A 202 -6.98 3.60 -1.97
N ASP A 203 -7.61 4.02 -3.07
CA ASP A 203 -8.94 3.54 -3.49
C ASP A 203 -10.01 3.63 -2.39
N GLY A 204 -9.96 4.71 -1.58
CA GLY A 204 -10.88 4.93 -0.46
C GLY A 204 -10.58 4.13 0.81
N ASN A 205 -9.51 3.33 0.84
CA ASN A 205 -9.13 2.49 1.98
C ASN A 205 -7.84 2.98 2.64
N VAL A 206 -7.73 2.82 3.96
CA VAL A 206 -6.51 3.16 4.71
C VAL A 206 -5.44 2.10 4.49
N VAL A 207 -4.25 2.51 4.05
CA VAL A 207 -3.13 1.62 3.68
C VAL A 207 -1.91 1.74 4.60
N VAL A 208 -2.05 2.46 5.70
CA VAL A 208 -1.03 2.58 6.74
C VAL A 208 -1.48 1.87 8.00
N PRO A 209 -0.55 1.35 8.82
CA PRO A 209 -0.89 0.81 10.13
C PRO A 209 -1.63 1.82 11.01
N ASP A 210 -2.49 1.31 11.88
CA ASP A 210 -3.17 2.15 12.86
C ASP A 210 -2.15 2.83 13.76
N SER A 211 -2.09 4.16 13.71
CA SER A 211 -1.16 4.90 14.53
C SER A 211 -1.66 4.93 15.98
N HIS A 212 -0.98 4.23 16.88
CA HIS A 212 -1.14 4.48 18.31
C HIS A 212 -0.45 5.81 18.65
N PHE A 213 -1.23 6.89 18.75
CA PHE A 213 -0.69 8.20 19.13
C PHE A 213 -0.15 8.14 20.57
N LYS A 214 1.18 7.96 20.70
CA LYS A 214 1.87 8.12 21.98
C LYS A 214 2.19 9.61 22.14
N SER A 215 1.30 10.33 22.81
CA SER A 215 1.62 11.69 23.26
C SER A 215 2.70 11.61 24.33
N SER A 216 3.92 12.04 24.00
CA SER A 216 4.94 12.31 25.01
C SER A 216 4.89 13.80 25.34
N SER A 217 4.62 14.16 26.60
CA SER A 217 4.75 15.55 27.09
C SER A 217 6.20 16.00 27.30
N ILE A 218 7.16 15.10 27.05
CA ILE A 218 8.59 15.36 27.24
C ILE A 218 9.06 16.42 26.25
N PHE A 219 9.60 17.50 26.78
CA PHE A 219 10.32 18.51 26.00
C PHE A 219 11.64 17.90 25.51
N ILE A 220 11.82 17.88 24.20
CA ILE A 220 13.05 17.42 23.55
C ILE A 220 13.58 18.62 22.74
N PRO A 221 14.76 19.17 23.08
CA PRO A 221 15.37 20.27 22.31
C PRO A 221 15.48 19.90 20.82
N GLY A 222 15.22 20.86 19.94
CA GLY A 222 15.28 20.67 18.48
C GLY A 222 14.08 19.96 17.86
N LYS A 223 13.21 19.29 18.65
CA LYS A 223 12.04 18.57 18.11
C LYS A 223 11.04 19.51 17.43
N LYS A 224 10.80 20.69 18.02
CA LYS A 224 9.87 21.68 17.47
C LYS A 224 10.34 22.20 16.12
N GLU A 225 11.62 22.52 16.03
CA GLU A 225 12.31 23.02 14.84
C GLU A 225 12.27 21.96 13.73
N ASN A 226 12.52 20.70 14.07
CA ASN A 226 12.39 19.58 13.14
C ASN A 226 10.97 19.43 12.59
N LEU A 227 9.95 19.51 13.44
CA LEU A 227 8.55 19.43 13.00
C LEU A 227 8.19 20.58 12.06
N ALA A 228 8.64 21.81 12.36
CA ALA A 228 8.46 22.95 11.46
C ALA A 228 9.17 22.73 10.11
N GLY A 229 10.38 22.18 10.13
CA GLY A 229 11.11 21.83 8.90
C GLY A 229 10.36 20.80 8.05
N LEU A 230 9.78 19.76 8.67
CA LEU A 230 8.96 18.76 7.97
C LEU A 230 7.71 19.37 7.32
N GLU A 231 7.06 20.34 7.98
CA GLU A 231 5.92 21.04 7.40
C GLU A 231 6.31 21.86 6.17
N TYR A 232 7.44 22.58 6.22
CA TYR A 232 7.94 23.30 5.04
C TYR A 232 8.35 22.36 3.91
N LEU A 233 8.93 21.20 4.24
CA LEU A 233 9.38 20.21 3.25
C LEU A 233 8.22 19.62 2.44
N LYS A 234 7.00 19.54 2.99
CA LYS A 234 5.80 19.13 2.21
C LYS A 234 5.55 20.03 1.00
N PHE A 235 5.96 21.29 1.08
CA PHE A 235 5.84 22.29 0.01
C PHE A 235 7.18 22.59 -0.69
N ALA A 236 8.16 21.68 -0.60
CA ALA A 236 9.52 21.88 -1.12
C ALA A 236 9.60 22.11 -2.64
N LYS A 237 8.54 21.81 -3.41
CA LYS A 237 8.45 22.22 -4.83
C LYS A 237 8.56 23.75 -5.00
N MET A 238 8.25 24.51 -3.95
CA MET A 238 8.50 25.94 -3.85
C MET A 238 9.88 26.14 -3.23
N ASN A 239 10.84 26.66 -4.01
CA ASN A 239 12.24 26.80 -3.58
C ASN A 239 12.38 27.54 -2.23
N GLU A 240 11.59 28.60 -2.01
CA GLU A 240 11.55 29.34 -0.75
C GLU A 240 11.23 28.45 0.47
N LYS A 241 10.28 27.52 0.34
CA LYS A 241 9.91 26.61 1.44
C LYS A 241 10.97 25.56 1.68
N ALA A 242 11.66 25.10 0.64
CA ALA A 242 12.79 24.21 0.80
C ALA A 242 13.95 24.89 1.58
N THR A 243 14.23 26.17 1.32
CA THR A 243 15.23 26.93 2.10
C THR A 243 14.81 27.12 3.56
N LEU A 244 13.54 27.40 3.83
CA LEU A 244 13.02 27.47 5.21
C LEU A 244 13.07 26.11 5.93
N ALA A 245 12.86 25.00 5.22
CA ALA A 245 13.03 23.67 5.78
C ALA A 245 14.50 23.42 6.16
N LEU A 246 15.44 23.80 5.30
CA LEU A 246 16.87 23.69 5.55
C LEU A 246 17.28 24.43 6.82
N THR A 247 16.88 25.69 6.97
CA THR A 247 17.23 26.49 8.16
C THR A 247 16.65 25.89 9.44
N LYS A 248 15.41 25.39 9.40
CA LYS A 248 14.79 24.72 10.56
C LYS A 248 15.45 23.40 10.92
N PHE A 249 15.90 22.62 9.94
CA PHE A 249 16.68 21.42 10.23
C PHE A 249 18.08 21.73 10.75
N GLN A 250 18.72 22.82 10.32
CA GLN A 250 19.97 23.30 10.92
C GLN A 250 19.81 23.66 12.39
N GLU A 251 18.82 24.50 12.73
CA GLU A 251 18.50 24.84 14.12
C GLU A 251 18.24 23.58 14.97
N SER A 252 17.47 22.62 14.43
CA SER A 252 17.18 21.36 15.11
C SER A 252 18.43 20.48 15.32
N ALA A 253 19.27 20.38 14.30
CA ALA A 253 20.47 19.56 14.30
C ALA A 253 21.54 20.10 15.26
N GLU A 254 21.68 21.43 15.33
CA GLU A 254 22.56 22.15 16.26
C GLU A 254 22.13 21.97 17.72
N LEU A 255 20.82 21.89 17.97
CA LEU A 255 20.26 21.52 19.28
C LEU A 255 20.45 20.03 19.64
N GLY A 256 21.09 19.24 18.76
CA GLY A 256 21.42 17.84 19.01
C GLY A 256 20.31 16.86 18.67
N PHE A 257 19.18 17.29 18.12
CA PHE A 257 18.07 16.38 17.87
C PHE A 257 18.38 15.40 16.73
N ALA A 258 18.52 14.11 17.05
CA ALA A 258 18.97 13.09 16.09
C ALA A 258 18.15 13.02 14.79
N GLN A 259 16.81 13.16 14.87
CA GLN A 259 15.97 13.19 13.67
C GLN A 259 16.18 14.48 12.85
N GLY A 260 16.45 15.61 13.50
CA GLY A 260 16.82 16.87 12.83
C GLY A 260 18.16 16.75 12.11
N GLN A 261 19.15 16.11 12.73
CA GLN A 261 20.44 15.79 12.12
C GLN A 261 20.27 14.88 10.90
N VAL A 262 19.42 13.85 10.98
CA VAL A 262 19.08 12.98 9.83
C VAL A 262 18.41 13.76 8.71
N ASN A 263 17.47 14.64 9.02
CA ASN A 263 16.77 15.43 8.00
C ASN A 263 17.72 16.44 7.32
N LEU A 264 18.61 17.07 8.08
CA LEU A 264 19.66 17.93 7.54
C LEU A 264 20.61 17.14 6.63
N ALA A 265 21.05 15.96 7.08
CA ALA A 265 21.88 15.05 6.28
C ALA A 265 21.20 14.68 4.95
N GLN A 266 19.89 14.45 4.95
CA GLN A 266 19.12 14.17 3.74
C GLN A 266 19.05 15.37 2.79
N MET A 267 19.00 16.60 3.31
CA MET A 267 19.02 17.80 2.45
C MET A 267 20.33 17.90 1.69
N TYR A 268 21.48 17.66 2.36
CA TYR A 268 22.78 17.57 1.72
C TYR A 268 22.93 16.37 0.77
N LEU A 269 22.34 15.22 1.12
CA LEU A 269 22.35 14.02 0.28
C LEU A 269 21.65 14.25 -1.06
N ASN A 270 20.48 14.90 -1.01
CA ASN A 270 19.62 15.10 -2.16
C ASN A 270 19.91 16.40 -2.92
N GLY A 271 20.66 17.34 -2.32
CA GLY A 271 20.87 18.67 -2.87
C GLY A 271 19.61 19.54 -2.84
N THR A 272 18.76 19.36 -1.81
CA THR A 272 17.49 20.09 -1.70
C THR A 272 17.75 21.44 -1.00
N ALA A 273 17.57 22.55 -1.73
CA ALA A 273 17.87 23.93 -1.29
C ALA A 273 19.34 24.20 -0.88
N VAL A 274 20.22 23.22 -1.02
CA VAL A 274 21.65 23.29 -0.75
C VAL A 274 22.40 22.48 -1.81
N GLU A 275 23.67 22.78 -2.05
CA GLU A 275 24.49 21.95 -2.93
C GLU A 275 24.62 20.53 -2.37
N LYS A 276 24.58 19.54 -3.28
CA LYS A 276 24.72 18.13 -2.92
C LYS A 276 26.12 17.89 -2.36
N ASP A 277 26.19 17.43 -1.11
CA ASP A 277 27.43 17.20 -0.38
C ASP A 277 27.33 15.90 0.43
N LEU A 278 27.83 14.81 -0.15
CA LEU A 278 27.76 13.49 0.48
C LEU A 278 28.60 13.42 1.77
N GLN A 279 29.69 14.18 1.86
CA GLN A 279 30.54 14.16 3.05
C GLN A 279 29.88 14.87 4.23
N LYS A 280 29.31 16.06 4.02
CA LYS A 280 28.49 16.70 5.05
C LYS A 280 27.29 15.85 5.43
N SER A 281 26.67 15.15 4.48
CA SER A 281 25.60 14.20 4.78
C SER A 281 26.06 13.09 5.73
N LEU A 282 27.21 12.46 5.45
CA LEU A 282 27.80 11.43 6.31
C LEU A 282 28.16 11.98 7.70
N GLU A 283 28.71 13.19 7.80
CA GLU A 283 29.00 13.84 9.09
C GLU A 283 27.75 13.98 9.97
N TRP A 284 26.65 14.45 9.39
CA TRP A 284 25.38 14.61 10.13
C TRP A 284 24.72 13.28 10.46
N PHE A 285 24.74 12.29 9.54
CA PHE A 285 24.27 10.94 9.86
C PHE A 285 25.10 10.30 10.97
N LYS A 286 26.41 10.51 10.98
CA LYS A 286 27.31 9.99 12.02
C LYS A 286 26.97 10.57 13.39
N LYS A 287 26.73 11.89 13.50
CA LYS A 287 26.29 12.54 14.74
C LYS A 287 24.98 11.96 15.28
N ALA A 288 24.01 11.69 14.40
CA ALA A 288 22.75 11.06 14.81
C ALA A 288 22.94 9.58 15.21
N SER A 289 23.84 8.87 14.53
CA SER A 289 24.16 7.47 14.79
C SER A 289 24.79 7.25 16.16
N ILE A 290 25.67 8.17 16.61
CA ILE A 290 26.28 8.16 17.95
C ILE A 290 25.21 8.25 19.06
N GLN A 291 24.04 8.83 18.77
CA GLN A 291 22.90 8.87 19.70
C GLN A 291 22.03 7.60 19.65
N ALA A 292 22.54 6.51 19.07
CA ALA A 292 21.82 5.26 18.84
C ALA A 292 20.55 5.41 17.97
N TYR A 293 20.48 6.44 17.12
CA TYR A 293 19.34 6.62 16.22
C TYR A 293 19.46 5.70 15.00
N GLU A 294 18.76 4.55 15.05
CA GLU A 294 18.81 3.49 14.03
C GLU A 294 18.64 3.98 12.58
N PRO A 295 17.68 4.88 12.24
CA PRO A 295 17.56 5.37 10.86
C PRO A 295 18.83 6.05 10.33
N ALA A 296 19.61 6.70 11.21
CA ALA A 296 20.87 7.32 10.81
C ALA A 296 21.94 6.28 10.46
N ILE A 297 22.05 5.21 11.25
CA ILE A 297 23.03 4.13 11.04
C ILE A 297 22.78 3.46 9.68
N LEU A 298 21.52 3.14 9.38
CA LEU A 298 21.12 2.51 8.12
C LEU A 298 21.39 3.44 6.92
N LYS A 299 21.09 4.73 7.06
CA LYS A 299 21.33 5.72 6.00
C LYS A 299 22.82 5.97 5.78
N TYR A 300 23.61 6.06 6.84
CA TYR A 300 25.06 6.17 6.74
C TYR A 300 25.65 5.00 5.96
N ALA A 301 25.24 3.77 6.27
CA ALA A 301 25.72 2.58 5.59
C ALA A 301 25.46 2.62 4.06
N ILE A 302 24.28 3.10 3.65
CA ILE A 302 23.92 3.25 2.23
C ILE A 302 24.73 4.35 1.55
N VAL A 303 24.88 5.51 2.19
CA VAL A 303 25.59 6.66 1.60
C VAL A 303 27.11 6.41 1.56
N CYS A 304 27.66 5.70 2.54
CA CYS A 304 29.08 5.36 2.60
C CYS A 304 29.52 4.54 1.37
N GLN A 305 28.64 3.66 0.87
CA GLN A 305 28.91 2.90 -0.36
C GLN A 305 28.97 3.76 -1.63
N GLN A 306 28.41 4.97 -1.60
CA GLN A 306 28.38 5.92 -2.72
C GLN A 306 29.55 6.91 -2.68
N VAL A 307 30.38 6.85 -1.64
CA VAL A 307 31.47 7.80 -1.40
C VAL A 307 32.80 7.06 -1.47
N ASP A 308 33.65 7.48 -2.40
CA ASP A 308 35.01 6.95 -2.52
C ASP A 308 35.81 7.25 -1.25
N GLY A 309 36.43 6.21 -0.68
CA GLY A 309 37.23 6.32 0.54
C GLY A 309 36.45 6.24 1.86
N CYS A 310 35.12 6.07 1.84
CA CYS A 310 34.37 5.86 3.07
C CYS A 310 34.58 4.43 3.62
N ASN A 311 35.10 4.33 4.85
CA ASN A 311 35.31 3.05 5.54
C ASN A 311 34.17 2.76 6.52
N ILE A 312 33.24 1.90 6.10
CA ILE A 312 32.09 1.53 6.94
C ILE A 312 32.49 0.75 8.21
N ALA A 313 33.62 0.01 8.18
CA ALA A 313 34.06 -0.75 9.34
C ALA A 313 34.56 0.18 10.46
N GLU A 314 35.30 1.23 10.10
CA GLU A 314 35.74 2.27 11.03
C GLU A 314 34.55 2.99 11.68
N PHE A 315 33.53 3.32 10.88
CA PHE A 315 32.29 3.89 11.39
C PHE A 315 31.63 2.99 12.45
N TYR A 316 31.51 1.69 12.21
CA TYR A 316 30.94 0.78 13.21
C TYR A 316 31.81 0.65 14.47
N GLN A 317 33.14 0.64 14.32
CA GLN A 317 34.05 0.66 15.47
C GLN A 317 33.84 1.89 16.35
N GLU A 318 33.66 3.05 15.74
CA GLU A 318 33.41 4.30 16.46
C GLU A 318 32.07 4.29 17.20
N LEU A 319 31.01 3.75 16.61
CA LEU A 319 29.73 3.60 17.30
C LEU A 319 29.84 2.74 18.56
N VAL A 320 30.59 1.65 18.48
CA VAL A 320 30.84 0.76 19.63
C VAL A 320 31.66 1.46 20.70
N GLN A 321 32.71 2.20 20.30
CA GLN A 321 33.51 3.00 21.23
C GLN A 321 32.68 4.10 21.91
N ALA A 322 31.71 4.66 21.20
CA ALA A 322 30.75 5.62 21.75
C ALA A 322 29.66 4.99 22.63
N GLY A 323 29.64 3.66 22.78
CA GLY A 323 28.70 2.93 23.63
C GLY A 323 27.33 2.67 23.00
N VAL A 324 27.21 2.78 21.67
CA VAL A 324 25.97 2.47 20.96
C VAL A 324 25.79 0.95 20.88
N ASN A 325 24.73 0.44 21.52
CA ASN A 325 24.36 -0.97 21.39
C ASN A 325 23.62 -1.19 20.06
N ILE A 326 24.27 -1.87 19.11
CA ILE A 326 23.68 -2.13 17.79
C ILE A 326 23.17 -3.58 17.77
N GLU A 327 21.88 -3.78 17.97
CA GLU A 327 21.24 -5.09 17.74
C GLU A 327 20.92 -5.28 16.26
N PHE A 328 21.84 -5.91 15.51
CA PHE A 328 21.66 -6.18 14.08
C PHE A 328 20.63 -7.29 13.76
N THR A 329 19.65 -7.54 14.63
CA THR A 329 18.98 -8.85 14.70
C THR A 329 17.91 -9.12 13.64
N LYS A 330 17.41 -8.14 12.86
CA LYS A 330 16.25 -8.39 11.97
C LYS A 330 16.19 -7.70 10.61
N GLN A 331 16.99 -6.66 10.33
CA GLN A 331 16.63 -5.74 9.24
C GLN A 331 17.56 -5.70 8.03
N ALA A 332 18.77 -6.24 8.07
CA ALA A 332 19.68 -6.16 6.94
C ALA A 332 20.51 -7.44 6.76
N ASP A 333 20.68 -7.88 5.52
CA ASP A 333 21.56 -8.99 5.13
C ASP A 333 23.04 -8.50 5.19
N ILE A 334 23.48 -8.14 6.39
CA ILE A 334 24.85 -7.68 6.75
C ILE A 334 25.76 -8.90 6.90
N ARG A 335 25.51 -10.00 6.17
CA ARG A 335 26.26 -11.26 6.36
C ARG A 335 27.74 -11.15 5.97
N ALA A 336 28.10 -10.15 5.16
CA ALA A 336 29.49 -9.86 4.79
C ALA A 336 30.20 -8.95 5.82
N THR A 337 29.49 -7.96 6.36
CA THR A 337 30.04 -6.95 7.28
C THR A 337 30.07 -7.42 8.73
N THR A 338 29.11 -8.24 9.17
CA THR A 338 29.15 -8.88 10.51
C THR A 338 30.32 -9.84 10.63
N LYS A 339 30.60 -10.68 9.63
CA LYS A 339 31.76 -11.60 9.70
C LYS A 339 33.10 -10.87 9.72
N ALA A 340 33.26 -9.81 8.91
CA ALA A 340 34.47 -9.00 8.90
C ALA A 340 34.62 -8.21 10.22
N PHE A 341 33.51 -7.72 10.77
CA PHE A 341 33.46 -6.99 12.03
C PHE A 341 33.66 -7.89 13.26
N GLU A 342 33.01 -9.06 13.33
CA GLU A 342 33.22 -10.09 14.36
C GLU A 342 34.68 -10.54 14.36
N ARG A 343 35.26 -10.76 13.18
CA ARG A 343 36.67 -11.12 13.02
C ARG A 343 37.60 -10.00 13.50
N ALA A 344 37.32 -8.74 13.15
CA ALA A 344 38.07 -7.59 13.63
C ALA A 344 37.95 -7.40 15.16
N LEU A 345 36.78 -7.71 15.74
CA LEU A 345 36.54 -7.67 17.18
C LEU A 345 37.27 -8.80 17.92
N GLU A 346 37.32 -10.01 17.35
CA GLU A 346 38.12 -11.11 17.89
C GLU A 346 39.63 -10.83 17.79
N GLU A 347 40.10 -10.32 16.65
CA GLU A 347 41.51 -9.94 16.46
C GLU A 347 41.96 -8.82 17.40
N ALA A 348 41.06 -7.88 17.74
CA ALA A 348 41.32 -6.82 18.71
C ALA A 348 41.41 -7.35 20.15
N LYS A 349 40.62 -8.37 20.51
CA LYS A 349 40.65 -9.03 21.83
C LYS A 349 41.88 -9.90 22.06
N VAL A 350 42.52 -10.39 20.99
CA VAL A 350 43.74 -11.22 21.07
C VAL A 350 45.02 -10.39 21.23
N LYS A 351 44.96 -9.08 20.98
CA LYS A 351 46.10 -8.14 21.08
C LYS A 351 46.18 -7.36 22.40
N THR A 352 45.23 -7.59 23.31
CA THR A 352 45.25 -7.16 24.72
C THR A 352 45.52 -8.36 25.60
#